data_AF-A0A930QL17-F1
#
_entry.id   AF-A0A930QL17-F1
#
_cell.length_a   1.000
_cell.length_b   1.000
_cell.length_c   1.000
_cell.angle_alpha   90.00
_cell.angle_beta   90.00
_cell.angle_gamma   90.00
#
_symmetry.space_group_name_H-M   'P 1'
#
loop_
_entity.id
_entity.type
_entity.pdbx_description
1 polymer ?
#
loop_
_entity_poly.entity_id
_entity_poly.type
_entity_poly.pdbx_seq_one_letter_code
_entity_poly.pdbx_strand_id
1 'polypeptide(L)'
;MKQAKKRDHKIMITDVAIRKVPVVYIPQFSQNACEWIADEHRELLNIAREQNNSDEVLFVLFGQEQKSIIFGDEFSVDLGESASAYSIFAKASPRDVMLLHNHPSTNSFSLSDIVVFLRYAQIGIMSVVTNQGDVHILHKTPQFDYNKAKRLFHSIFSCYQDDTITHNEAVKYFLKECSEGGIFYVRS
;
A
#
# COMPACT_ATOMS: atom_id res chain seq x y z
N MET A 1 -5.67 -31.74 -16.55
CA MET A 1 -6.19 -30.82 -15.52
C MET A 1 -5.41 -29.52 -15.60
N LYS A 2 -6.10 -28.39 -15.77
CA LYS A 2 -5.50 -27.06 -15.93
C LYS A 2 -4.75 -26.69 -14.64
N GLN A 3 -3.44 -26.49 -14.77
CA GLN A 3 -2.58 -25.98 -13.71
C GLN A 3 -3.04 -24.55 -13.37
N ALA A 4 -3.70 -24.38 -12.23
CA ALA A 4 -3.86 -23.05 -11.66
C ALA A 4 -2.46 -22.52 -11.34
N LYS A 5 -1.96 -21.57 -12.15
CA LYS A 5 -0.67 -20.91 -11.91
C LYS A 5 -0.69 -20.34 -10.49
N LYS A 6 0.21 -20.82 -9.62
CA LYS A 6 0.44 -20.23 -8.28
C LYS A 6 0.67 -18.73 -8.46
N ARG A 7 -0.13 -17.90 -7.81
CA ARG A 7 -0.16 -16.44 -7.97
C ARG A 7 0.83 -15.69 -7.06
N ASP A 8 1.70 -16.43 -6.37
CA ASP A 8 2.67 -15.91 -5.39
C ASP A 8 4.10 -15.84 -5.94
N HIS A 9 4.28 -15.77 -7.26
CA HIS A 9 5.61 -15.57 -7.86
C HIS A 9 5.74 -14.14 -8.36
N LYS A 10 6.96 -13.59 -8.28
CA LYS A 10 7.32 -12.33 -8.89
C LYS A 10 6.96 -12.26 -10.38
N ILE A 11 6.32 -11.15 -10.73
CA ILE A 11 5.93 -10.77 -12.08
C ILE A 11 6.81 -9.60 -12.48
N MET A 12 7.52 -9.73 -13.60
CA MET A 12 8.34 -8.62 -14.11
C MET A 12 7.45 -7.49 -14.61
N ILE A 13 7.81 -6.25 -14.27
CA ILE A 13 7.08 -5.05 -14.70
C ILE A 13 7.30 -4.85 -16.20
N THR A 14 6.23 -4.54 -16.92
CA THR A 14 6.25 -4.29 -18.37
C THR A 14 5.84 -2.85 -18.68
N ASP A 15 6.22 -2.33 -19.86
CA ASP A 15 5.73 -1.03 -20.36
C ASP A 15 4.20 -0.96 -20.38
N VAL A 16 3.54 -2.09 -20.65
CA VAL A 16 2.08 -2.17 -20.68
C VAL A 16 1.50 -1.97 -19.29
N ALA A 17 2.09 -2.58 -18.25
CA ALA A 17 1.66 -2.41 -16.86
C ALA A 17 1.78 -0.94 -16.43
N ILE A 18 2.94 -0.32 -16.67
CA ILE A 18 3.19 1.10 -16.36
C ILE A 18 2.18 2.01 -17.09
N ARG A 19 2.01 1.84 -18.41
CA ARG A 19 1.10 2.69 -19.19
C ARG A 19 -0.36 2.56 -18.75
N LYS A 20 -0.77 1.39 -18.29
CA LYS A 20 -2.17 1.09 -17.95
C LYS A 20 -2.53 1.38 -16.50
N VAL A 21 -1.59 1.81 -15.66
CA VAL A 21 -1.91 2.26 -14.29
C VAL A 21 -3.09 3.24 -14.34
N PRO A 22 -4.23 2.91 -13.71
CA PRO A 22 -5.43 3.72 -13.77
C PRO A 22 -5.38 4.85 -12.74
N VAL A 23 -6.17 5.90 -12.99
CA VAL A 23 -6.48 6.88 -11.95
C VAL A 23 -7.54 6.29 -11.04
N VAL A 24 -7.26 6.21 -9.75
CA VAL A 24 -8.21 5.73 -8.72
C VAL A 24 -8.69 6.92 -7.90
N TYR A 25 -10.00 7.16 -7.87
CA TYR A 25 -10.59 8.29 -7.16
C TYR A 25 -10.67 8.03 -5.65
N ILE A 26 -10.04 8.92 -4.88
CA ILE A 26 -10.04 8.89 -3.42
C ILE A 26 -11.04 9.93 -2.90
N PRO A 27 -11.97 9.59 -2.00
CA PRO A 27 -12.87 10.55 -1.40
C PRO A 27 -12.11 11.70 -0.75
N GLN A 28 -12.61 12.94 -0.97
CA GLN A 28 -12.05 14.20 -0.45
C GLN A 28 -10.75 14.66 -1.14
N PHE A 29 -10.28 13.94 -2.16
CA PHE A 29 -9.16 14.37 -2.99
C PHE A 29 -9.70 15.04 -4.25
N SER A 30 -8.95 16.02 -4.76
CA SER A 30 -9.21 16.59 -6.08
C SER A 30 -8.85 15.60 -7.18
N GLN A 31 -9.41 15.80 -8.37
CA GLN A 31 -9.04 15.02 -9.56
C GLN A 31 -7.53 15.11 -9.84
N ASN A 32 -6.96 16.32 -9.82
CA ASN A 32 -5.52 16.53 -10.04
C ASN A 32 -4.66 15.79 -9.01
N ALA A 33 -5.10 15.69 -7.75
CA ALA A 33 -4.38 14.92 -6.74
C ALA A 33 -4.42 13.41 -7.03
N CYS A 34 -5.55 12.89 -7.50
CA CYS A 34 -5.66 11.48 -7.90
C CYS A 34 -4.84 11.16 -9.15
N GLU A 35 -4.79 12.09 -10.12
CA GLU A 35 -3.95 11.99 -11.31
C GLU A 35 -2.46 11.98 -10.95
N TRP A 36 -2.03 12.88 -10.05
CA TRP A 36 -0.67 12.89 -9.54
C TRP A 36 -0.29 11.58 -8.82
N ILE A 37 -1.17 11.02 -7.99
CA ILE A 37 -0.92 9.72 -7.34
C ILE A 37 -0.73 8.62 -8.40
N ALA A 38 -1.53 8.62 -9.46
CA ALA A 38 -1.36 7.67 -10.56
C ALA A 38 -0.03 7.85 -11.30
N ASP A 39 0.44 9.10 -11.46
CA ASP A 39 1.77 9.38 -12.02
C ASP A 39 2.90 8.88 -11.11
N GLU A 40 2.78 9.05 -9.78
CA GLU A 40 3.73 8.48 -8.82
C GLU A 40 3.74 6.95 -8.84
N HIS A 41 2.60 6.29 -9.04
CA HIS A 41 2.56 4.83 -9.25
C HIS A 41 3.30 4.41 -10.53
N ARG A 42 3.16 5.18 -11.63
CA ARG A 42 3.91 4.92 -12.87
C ARG A 42 5.41 5.12 -12.67
N GLU A 43 5.82 6.17 -11.98
CA GLU A 43 7.22 6.41 -11.64
C GLU A 43 7.76 5.29 -10.74
N LEU A 44 6.99 4.87 -9.73
CA LEU A 44 7.35 3.78 -8.84
C LEU A 44 7.61 2.48 -9.61
N LEU A 45 6.68 2.09 -10.49
CA LEU A 45 6.87 0.90 -11.33
C LEU A 45 8.08 1.03 -12.26
N ASN A 46 8.36 2.22 -12.81
CA ASN A 46 9.57 2.44 -13.60
C ASN A 46 10.84 2.26 -12.75
N ILE A 47 10.90 2.85 -11.55
CA ILE A 47 12.06 2.72 -10.66
C ILE A 47 12.25 1.28 -10.22
N ALA A 48 11.18 0.61 -9.79
CA ALA A 48 11.23 -0.81 -9.42
C ALA A 48 11.78 -1.64 -10.58
N ARG A 49 11.30 -1.42 -11.81
CA ARG A 49 11.76 -2.15 -13.00
C ARG A 49 13.23 -1.92 -13.32
N GLU A 50 13.63 -0.67 -13.42
CA GLU A 50 14.97 -0.28 -13.92
C GLU A 50 16.06 -0.41 -12.85
N GLN A 51 15.71 -0.21 -11.58
CA GLN A 51 16.68 -0.04 -10.49
C GLN A 51 16.57 -1.09 -9.40
N ASN A 52 15.44 -1.83 -9.33
CA ASN A 52 15.25 -2.86 -8.30
C ASN A 52 14.78 -4.20 -8.86
N ASN A 53 15.10 -4.54 -10.13
CA ASN A 53 14.76 -5.84 -10.70
C ASN A 53 13.25 -6.19 -10.64
N SER A 54 12.35 -5.21 -10.61
CA SER A 54 10.91 -5.39 -10.33
C SER A 54 10.57 -5.93 -8.93
N ASP A 55 11.51 -5.86 -7.98
CA ASP A 55 11.26 -6.09 -6.55
C ASP A 55 10.54 -4.89 -5.91
N GLU A 56 10.20 -5.01 -4.63
CA GLU A 56 9.43 -4.01 -3.91
C GLU A 56 10.23 -2.72 -3.74
N VAL A 57 9.59 -1.59 -4.04
CA VAL A 57 10.09 -0.24 -3.82
C VAL A 57 9.01 0.54 -3.07
N LEU A 58 9.42 1.25 -2.03
CA LEU A 58 8.53 2.13 -1.25
C LEU A 58 8.87 3.59 -1.51
N PHE A 59 7.86 4.35 -1.91
CA PHE A 59 7.88 5.81 -1.90
C PHE A 59 7.22 6.29 -0.61
N VAL A 60 7.93 7.18 0.10
CA VAL A 60 7.41 7.94 1.22
C VAL A 60 7.24 9.38 0.75
N LEU A 61 6.00 9.82 0.60
CA LEU A 61 5.65 11.14 0.09
C LEU A 61 5.16 12.06 1.21
N PHE A 62 5.63 13.30 1.20
CA PHE A 62 5.16 14.39 2.04
C PHE A 62 4.77 15.57 1.15
N GLY A 63 3.47 15.60 0.80
CA GLY A 63 2.98 16.44 -0.29
C GLY A 63 3.66 16.10 -1.63
N GLN A 64 3.66 17.07 -2.55
CA GLN A 64 4.34 16.96 -3.85
C GLN A 64 5.81 17.44 -3.79
N GLU A 65 6.26 17.92 -2.63
CA GLU A 65 7.55 18.62 -2.50
C GLU A 65 8.68 17.70 -2.03
N GLN A 66 8.37 16.66 -1.26
CA GLN A 66 9.38 15.76 -0.72
C GLN A 66 9.00 14.30 -0.88
N LYS A 67 9.95 13.54 -1.41
CA LYS A 67 9.86 12.11 -1.67
C LYS A 67 11.13 11.42 -1.16
N SER A 68 10.96 10.28 -0.48
CA SER A 68 12.03 9.34 -0.15
C SER A 68 11.75 8.00 -0.82
N ILE A 69 12.78 7.39 -1.39
CA ILE A 69 12.70 6.11 -2.10
C ILE A 69 13.48 5.08 -1.29
N ILE A 70 12.87 3.92 -1.05
CA ILE A 70 13.46 2.81 -0.31
C ILE A 70 13.36 1.56 -1.17
N PHE A 71 14.49 0.89 -1.36
CA PHE A 71 14.58 -0.35 -2.12
C PHE A 71 14.45 -1.55 -1.18
N GLY A 72 13.49 -2.41 -1.46
CA GLY A 72 13.27 -3.68 -0.77
C GLY A 72 13.70 -4.87 -1.60
N ASP A 73 13.28 -6.06 -1.16
CA ASP A 73 13.44 -7.32 -1.88
C ASP A 73 12.10 -7.80 -2.49
N GLU A 74 12.02 -9.07 -2.91
CA GLU A 74 10.80 -9.63 -3.52
C GLU A 74 9.59 -9.63 -2.55
N PHE A 75 9.82 -9.55 -1.24
CA PHE A 75 8.82 -9.81 -0.22
C PHE A 75 8.58 -8.65 0.74
N SER A 76 9.53 -7.73 0.87
CA SER A 76 9.45 -6.68 1.88
C SER A 76 10.35 -5.47 1.62
N VAL A 77 9.98 -4.36 2.25
CA VAL A 77 10.75 -3.13 2.34
C VAL A 77 10.72 -2.60 3.79
N ASP A 78 11.85 -2.12 4.30
CA ASP A 78 11.95 -1.61 5.67
C ASP A 78 12.00 -0.07 5.71
N LEU A 79 10.95 0.53 6.27
CA LEU A 79 10.85 1.96 6.51
C LEU A 79 11.91 2.47 7.52
N GLY A 80 12.28 1.62 8.49
CA GLY A 80 13.12 1.99 9.63
C GLY A 80 14.57 2.32 9.29
N GLU A 81 15.07 1.84 8.15
CA GLU A 81 16.46 2.03 7.74
C GLU A 81 16.70 3.34 6.96
N SER A 82 15.64 4.06 6.58
CA SER A 82 15.73 5.26 5.76
C SER A 82 15.80 6.54 6.59
N ALA A 83 16.98 7.17 6.63
CA ALA A 83 17.18 8.47 7.28
C ALA A 83 16.32 9.60 6.67
N SER A 84 16.08 9.54 5.35
CA SER A 84 15.21 10.48 4.64
C SER A 84 13.73 10.26 5.00
N ALA A 85 13.28 9.01 5.10
CA ALA A 85 11.93 8.72 5.59
C ALA A 85 11.76 9.16 7.05
N TYR A 86 12.72 8.85 7.93
CA TYR A 86 12.70 9.32 9.32
C TYR A 86 12.53 10.85 9.40
N SER A 87 13.28 11.58 8.58
CA SER A 87 13.21 13.04 8.51
C SER A 87 11.83 13.55 8.06
N ILE A 88 11.15 12.84 7.15
CA ILE A 88 9.76 13.12 6.76
C ILE A 88 8.80 12.88 7.94
N PHE A 89 8.90 11.72 8.59
CA PHE A 89 8.00 11.35 9.69
C PHE A 89 8.17 12.26 10.92
N ALA A 90 9.38 12.75 11.17
CA ALA A 90 9.68 13.64 12.30
C ALA A 90 8.97 15.00 12.19
N LYS A 91 8.66 15.47 10.97
CA LYS A 91 7.99 16.76 10.74
C LYS A 91 6.51 16.65 10.38
N ALA A 92 6.05 15.47 9.98
CA ALA A 92 4.69 15.27 9.49
C ALA A 92 3.66 15.31 10.62
N SER A 93 2.55 16.01 10.39
CA SER A 93 1.37 15.96 11.25
C SER A 93 0.58 14.67 10.97
N PRO A 94 -0.42 14.33 11.82
CA PRO A 94 -1.26 13.17 11.58
C PRO A 94 -1.93 13.20 10.19
N ARG A 95 -1.73 12.12 9.42
CA ARG A 95 -2.23 11.87 8.06
C ARG A 95 -1.60 12.69 6.92
N ASP A 96 -0.45 13.32 7.14
CA ASP A 96 0.26 14.07 6.08
C ASP A 96 1.08 13.20 5.12
N VAL A 97 1.41 11.96 5.49
CA VAL A 97 2.31 11.08 4.73
C VAL A 97 1.52 10.10 3.86
N MET A 98 1.96 9.91 2.63
CA MET A 98 1.49 8.84 1.74
C MET A 98 2.59 7.81 1.54
N LEU A 99 2.24 6.53 1.69
CA LEU A 99 3.10 5.40 1.35
C LEU A 99 2.60 4.75 0.06
N LEU A 100 3.43 4.71 -0.96
CA LEU A 100 3.12 4.02 -2.21
C LEU A 100 4.17 2.93 -2.39
N HIS A 101 3.77 1.68 -2.57
CA HIS A 101 4.70 0.59 -2.89
C HIS A 101 4.17 -0.32 -3.99
N ASN A 102 5.05 -1.09 -4.62
CA ASN A 102 4.64 -2.14 -5.54
C ASN A 102 4.69 -3.51 -4.89
N HIS A 103 3.80 -4.39 -5.33
CA HIS A 103 3.92 -5.82 -5.02
C HIS A 103 4.42 -6.57 -6.25
N PRO A 104 5.52 -7.35 -6.12
CA PRO A 104 5.99 -8.21 -7.18
C PRO A 104 4.99 -9.27 -7.64
N SER A 105 4.10 -9.69 -6.75
CA SER A 105 3.03 -10.66 -7.02
C SER A 105 1.70 -9.99 -7.44
N THR A 106 0.62 -10.78 -7.58
CA THR A 106 -0.73 -10.23 -7.79
C THR A 106 -1.48 -9.87 -6.50
N ASN A 107 -0.80 -9.94 -5.35
CA ASN A 107 -1.45 -9.71 -4.05
C ASN A 107 -1.62 -8.21 -3.77
N SER A 108 -2.72 -7.83 -3.12
CA SER A 108 -3.04 -6.42 -2.86
C SER A 108 -2.29 -5.85 -1.66
N PHE A 109 -2.61 -6.26 -0.43
CA PHE A 109 -1.94 -5.82 0.80
C PHE A 109 -1.52 -7.06 1.58
N SER A 110 -0.51 -6.91 2.43
CA SER A 110 -0.12 -7.88 3.45
C SER A 110 -0.67 -7.48 4.83
N LEU A 111 -0.66 -8.40 5.79
CA LEU A 111 -0.94 -8.06 7.20
C LEU A 111 0.10 -7.08 7.77
N SER A 112 1.36 -7.15 7.32
CA SER A 112 2.43 -6.21 7.73
C SER A 112 2.13 -4.80 7.25
N ASP A 113 1.63 -4.64 6.03
CA ASP A 113 1.20 -3.34 5.47
C ASP A 113 0.13 -2.72 6.34
N ILE A 114 -0.89 -3.51 6.71
CA ILE A 114 -1.98 -3.06 7.57
C ILE A 114 -1.44 -2.63 8.95
N VAL A 115 -0.50 -3.39 9.52
CA VAL A 115 0.15 -3.02 10.79
C VAL A 115 0.87 -1.69 10.67
N VAL A 116 1.67 -1.48 9.62
CA VAL A 116 2.39 -0.22 9.38
C VAL A 116 1.40 0.94 9.20
N PHE A 117 0.38 0.76 8.36
CA PHE A 117 -0.65 1.76 8.10
C PHE A 117 -1.36 2.19 9.39
N LEU A 118 -1.72 1.24 10.27
CA LEU A 118 -2.37 1.56 11.54
C LEU A 118 -1.43 2.16 12.58
N ARG A 119 -0.17 1.70 12.63
CA ARG A 119 0.81 2.08 13.66
C ARG A 119 1.17 3.55 13.63
N TYR A 120 1.43 4.12 12.46
CA TYR A 120 1.89 5.50 12.35
C TYR A 120 0.73 6.46 12.13
N ALA A 121 0.58 7.43 13.04
CA ALA A 121 -0.46 8.45 12.95
C ALA A 121 -0.28 9.36 11.73
N GLN A 122 0.97 9.57 11.30
CA GLN A 122 1.37 10.40 10.18
C GLN A 122 0.91 9.83 8.83
N ILE A 123 0.78 8.50 8.71
CA ILE A 123 0.34 7.88 7.45
C ILE A 123 -1.15 8.14 7.26
N GLY A 124 -1.50 8.90 6.23
CA GLY A 124 -2.88 9.16 5.81
C GLY A 124 -3.33 8.22 4.70
N ILE A 125 -2.42 7.91 3.78
CA ILE A 125 -2.65 7.00 2.65
C ILE A 125 -1.58 5.91 2.64
N MET A 126 -2.00 4.69 2.34
CA MET A 126 -1.12 3.64 1.86
C MET A 126 -1.71 3.02 0.60
N SER A 127 -0.89 2.81 -0.42
CA SER A 127 -1.35 2.18 -1.66
C SER A 127 -0.36 1.14 -2.16
N VAL A 128 -0.92 0.10 -2.77
CA VAL A 128 -0.17 -0.88 -3.55
C VAL A 128 -0.51 -0.74 -5.02
N VAL A 129 0.51 -0.71 -5.86
CA VAL A 129 0.40 -0.96 -7.30
C VAL A 129 1.04 -2.32 -7.62
N THR A 130 0.29 -3.30 -8.10
CA THR A 130 0.90 -4.59 -8.47
C THR A 130 1.83 -4.39 -9.67
N ASN A 131 2.80 -5.30 -9.87
CA ASN A 131 3.65 -5.25 -11.07
C ASN A 131 2.86 -5.43 -12.39
N GLN A 132 1.57 -5.72 -12.33
CA GLN A 132 0.64 -5.74 -13.47
C GLN A 132 -0.12 -4.42 -13.68
N GLY A 133 -0.03 -3.48 -12.73
CA GLY A 133 -0.64 -2.15 -12.79
C GLY A 133 -1.99 -2.04 -12.06
N ASP A 134 -2.39 -3.05 -11.29
CA ASP A 134 -3.62 -2.97 -10.46
C ASP A 134 -3.34 -2.13 -9.21
N VAL A 135 -4.21 -1.16 -8.91
CA VAL A 135 -4.00 -0.21 -7.81
C VAL A 135 -4.99 -0.45 -6.69
N HIS A 136 -4.49 -0.46 -5.45
CA HIS A 136 -5.23 -0.63 -4.20
C HIS A 136 -4.87 0.48 -3.24
N ILE A 137 -5.84 1.13 -2.61
CA ILE A 137 -5.60 2.31 -1.75
C ILE A 137 -6.39 2.20 -0.46
N LEU A 138 -5.70 2.38 0.66
CA LEU A 138 -6.26 2.64 1.99
C LEU A 138 -6.08 4.12 2.35
N HIS A 139 -7.16 4.75 2.79
CA HIS A 139 -7.18 6.16 3.19
C HIS A 139 -7.84 6.32 4.56
N LYS A 140 -7.11 6.92 5.52
CA LYS A 140 -7.67 7.32 6.83
C LYS A 140 -8.52 8.58 6.66
N THR A 141 -9.83 8.40 6.70
CA THR A 141 -10.78 9.50 6.57
C THR A 141 -10.75 10.45 7.78
N PRO A 142 -11.43 11.61 7.73
CA PRO A 142 -11.70 12.45 8.91
C PRO A 142 -12.38 11.73 10.06
N GLN A 143 -13.07 10.62 9.80
CA GLN A 143 -13.74 9.79 10.80
C GLN A 143 -12.85 8.66 11.34
N PHE A 144 -11.58 8.59 10.94
CA PHE A 144 -10.65 7.55 11.39
C PHE A 144 -10.55 7.50 12.92
N ASP A 145 -10.76 6.31 13.47
CA ASP A 145 -10.64 6.01 14.90
C ASP A 145 -9.64 4.86 15.07
N TYR A 146 -8.46 5.18 15.60
CA TYR A 146 -7.39 4.22 15.81
C TYR A 146 -7.83 3.05 16.69
N ASN A 147 -8.61 3.30 17.75
CA ASN A 147 -9.02 2.25 18.68
C ASN A 147 -10.03 1.29 18.03
N LYS A 148 -10.95 1.81 17.21
CA LYS A 148 -11.87 0.96 16.43
C LYS A 148 -11.11 0.15 15.38
N ALA A 149 -10.26 0.79 14.58
CA ALA A 149 -9.46 0.11 13.56
C ALA A 149 -8.53 -0.95 14.15
N LYS A 150 -7.89 -0.65 15.29
CA LYS A 150 -7.03 -1.59 16.02
C LYS A 150 -7.81 -2.79 16.56
N ARG A 151 -8.99 -2.57 17.15
CA ARG A 151 -9.84 -3.69 17.64
C ARG A 151 -10.31 -4.59 16.50
N LEU A 152 -10.73 -4.00 15.38
CA LEU A 152 -11.09 -4.74 14.18
C LEU A 152 -9.91 -5.57 13.65
N PHE A 153 -8.74 -4.96 13.51
CA PHE A 153 -7.55 -5.68 13.07
C PHE A 153 -7.18 -6.80 14.03
N HIS A 154 -7.24 -6.55 15.35
CA HIS A 154 -6.89 -7.54 16.36
C HIS A 154 -7.81 -8.76 16.33
N SER A 155 -9.14 -8.58 16.20
CA SER A 155 -10.06 -9.72 16.12
C SER A 155 -9.78 -10.60 14.89
N ILE A 156 -9.51 -9.99 13.75
CA ILE A 156 -9.15 -10.69 12.51
C ILE A 156 -7.80 -11.40 12.67
N PHE A 157 -6.81 -10.70 13.23
CA PHE A 157 -5.46 -11.22 13.41
C PHE A 157 -5.43 -12.41 14.39
N SER A 158 -6.26 -12.41 15.43
CA SER A 158 -6.42 -13.56 16.32
C SER A 158 -6.93 -14.80 15.57
N CYS A 159 -7.94 -14.66 14.71
CA CYS A 159 -8.42 -15.78 13.89
C CYS A 159 -7.33 -16.33 12.94
N TYR A 160 -6.46 -15.46 12.43
CA TYR A 160 -5.31 -15.86 11.63
C TYR A 160 -4.25 -16.60 12.46
N GLN A 161 -3.94 -16.13 13.67
CA GLN A 161 -3.00 -16.78 14.57
C GLN A 161 -3.48 -18.15 15.04
N ASP A 162 -4.80 -18.33 15.18
CA ASP A 162 -5.43 -19.60 15.55
C ASP A 162 -5.68 -20.53 14.34
N ASP A 163 -5.05 -20.24 13.18
CA ASP A 163 -5.18 -20.98 11.91
C ASP A 163 -6.65 -21.18 11.43
N THR A 164 -7.58 -20.36 11.93
CA THR A 164 -9.00 -20.42 11.57
C THR A 164 -9.25 -19.83 10.19
N ILE A 165 -8.40 -18.88 9.78
CA ILE A 165 -8.43 -18.23 8.47
C ILE A 165 -7.01 -18.12 7.91
N THR A 166 -6.88 -18.17 6.60
CA THR A 166 -5.61 -17.96 5.91
C THR A 166 -5.20 -16.48 5.93
N HIS A 167 -3.92 -16.19 5.66
CA HIS A 167 -3.43 -14.82 5.49
C HIS A 167 -4.27 -14.00 4.50
N ASN A 168 -4.58 -14.60 3.34
CA ASN A 168 -5.36 -13.95 2.29
C ASN A 168 -6.81 -13.67 2.71
N GLU A 169 -7.40 -14.53 3.54
CA GLU A 169 -8.73 -14.30 4.11
C GLU A 169 -8.70 -13.18 5.16
N ALA A 170 -7.67 -13.15 6.01
CA ALA A 170 -7.48 -12.10 6.99
C ALA A 170 -7.37 -10.71 6.34
N VAL A 171 -6.53 -10.57 5.31
CA VAL A 171 -6.43 -9.32 4.53
C VAL A 171 -7.78 -8.96 3.91
N LYS A 172 -8.47 -9.91 3.27
CA LYS A 172 -9.78 -9.65 2.64
C LYS A 172 -10.83 -9.19 3.66
N TYR A 173 -10.88 -9.82 4.83
CA TYR A 173 -11.79 -9.41 5.90
C TYR A 173 -11.47 -8.01 6.39
N PHE A 174 -10.20 -7.68 6.58
CA PHE A 174 -9.83 -6.33 6.98
C PHE A 174 -10.27 -5.31 5.93
N LEU A 175 -9.94 -5.51 4.66
CA LEU A 175 -10.30 -4.59 3.58
C LEU A 175 -11.82 -4.43 3.40
N LYS A 176 -12.61 -5.46 3.74
CA LYS A 176 -14.07 -5.42 3.67
C LYS A 176 -14.69 -4.61 4.82
N GLU A 177 -14.12 -4.71 6.01
CA GLU A 177 -14.72 -4.15 7.24
C GLU A 177 -14.01 -2.86 7.72
N CYS A 178 -12.90 -2.44 7.07
CA CYS A 178 -12.06 -1.33 7.54
C CYS A 178 -12.79 0.02 7.67
N SER A 179 -13.95 0.18 7.01
CA SER A 179 -14.82 1.35 7.17
C SER A 179 -15.33 1.53 8.60
N GLU A 180 -15.44 0.46 9.40
CA GLU A 180 -15.80 0.55 10.82
C GLU A 180 -14.78 1.35 11.65
N GLY A 181 -13.52 1.32 11.22
CA GLY A 181 -12.42 2.10 11.78
C GLY A 181 -12.25 3.48 11.14
N GLY A 182 -13.14 3.89 10.23
CA GLY A 182 -13.03 5.13 9.46
C GLY A 182 -11.93 5.08 8.39
N ILE A 183 -11.64 3.89 7.85
CA ILE A 183 -10.70 3.70 6.74
C ILE A 183 -11.50 3.44 5.47
N PHE A 184 -11.22 4.20 4.42
CA PHE A 184 -11.75 3.98 3.09
C PHE A 184 -10.81 3.08 2.29
N TYR A 185 -11.37 2.06 1.64
CA TYR A 185 -10.64 1.18 0.73
C TYR A 185 -11.22 1.28 -0.68
N VAL A 186 -10.35 1.46 -1.67
CA VAL A 186 -10.70 1.48 -3.09
C VAL A 186 -9.65 0.75 -3.91
N ARG A 187 -10.09 0.20 -5.04
CA ARG A 187 -9.23 -0.44 -6.03
C ARG A 187 -9.68 -0.10 -7.45
N SER A 188 -8.77 -0.25 -8.42
CA SER A 188 -9.08 -0.20 -9.85
C SER A 188 -9.91 -1.37 -10.35
#